data_AF-A0A257JBS4-F1
#
_entry.id   AF-A0A257JBS4-F1
#
_cell.length_a   1.000
_cell.length_b   1.000
_cell.length_c   1.000
_cell.angle_alpha   90.00
_cell.angle_beta   90.00
_cell.angle_gamma   90.00
#
_symmetry.space_group_name_H-M   'P 1'
#
loop_
_entity.id
_entity.type
_entity.pdbx_description
1 polymer ?
#
loop_
_entity_poly.entity_id
_entity_poly.type
_entity_poly.pdbx_seq_one_letter_code
_entity_poly.pdbx_strand_id
1 'polypeptide(L)'
;IGAYRQTLALMRSVGADPQRLLQRLPLTLRYPDGHGLQLPPGAPLPAFVRGVLAARGWGWADRLALLAAAGGWLLRGFACPADWTVARLCRRLPAAVRRDLVEPLCVAALNTPMAEASAAVFLTVLRDALFSGSGSADLLLPRQPLAALLPSPALAWLVQHGAQIQLAHRAGQLSRTPSGWQVDGWAVDAVLL
;
A
#
# COMPACT_ATOMS: atom_id res chain seq x y z
N ILE A 1 0.85 5.22 -1.96
CA ILE A 1 1.63 4.29 -2.82
C ILE A 1 0.67 3.34 -3.53
N GLY A 2 0.65 3.33 -4.87
CA GLY A 2 0.10 2.37 -5.85
C GLY A 2 -1.19 1.59 -5.53
N ALA A 3 -1.21 0.91 -4.40
CA ALA A 3 -2.23 0.00 -3.91
C ALA A 3 -3.61 0.63 -3.65
N TYR A 4 -3.73 1.96 -3.58
CA TYR A 4 -5.01 2.59 -3.21
C TYR A 4 -6.03 2.67 -4.35
N ARG A 5 -5.73 2.26 -5.60
CA ARG A 5 -6.68 2.44 -6.72
C ARG A 5 -8.03 1.78 -6.43
N GLN A 6 -8.01 0.53 -5.98
CA GLN A 6 -9.23 -0.22 -5.66
C GLN A 6 -9.91 0.33 -4.40
N THR A 7 -9.16 0.67 -3.36
CA THR A 7 -9.70 1.30 -2.14
C THR A 7 -10.38 2.63 -2.45
N LEU A 8 -9.75 3.49 -3.26
CA LEU A 8 -10.32 4.77 -3.68
C LEU A 8 -11.54 4.59 -4.58
N ALA A 9 -11.58 3.55 -5.40
CA ALA A 9 -12.76 3.20 -6.19
C ALA A 9 -13.91 2.73 -5.30
N LEU A 10 -13.62 1.89 -4.31
CA LEU A 10 -14.60 1.42 -3.32
C LEU A 10 -15.16 2.57 -2.48
N MET A 11 -14.32 3.51 -2.03
CA MET A 11 -14.78 4.72 -1.36
C MET A 11 -15.84 5.46 -2.20
N ARG A 12 -15.56 5.66 -3.49
CA ARG A 12 -16.49 6.33 -4.40
C ARG A 12 -17.78 5.54 -4.60
N SER A 13 -17.71 4.21 -4.68
CA SER A 13 -18.92 3.39 -4.88
C SER A 13 -19.88 3.46 -3.69
N VAL A 14 -19.36 3.70 -2.49
CA VAL A 14 -20.18 3.92 -1.27
C VAL A 14 -20.47 5.39 -0.98
N GLY A 15 -20.18 6.30 -1.93
CA GLY A 15 -20.46 7.73 -1.81
C GLY A 15 -19.45 8.55 -1.00
N ALA A 16 -18.33 7.97 -0.58
CA ALA A 16 -17.24 8.69 0.08
C ALA A 16 -16.32 9.34 -0.97
N ASP A 17 -16.19 10.67 -0.96
CA ASP A 17 -15.34 11.40 -1.89
C ASP A 17 -13.89 11.49 -1.39
N PRO A 18 -12.92 10.76 -2.01
CA PRO A 18 -11.54 10.80 -1.55
C PRO A 18 -10.87 12.16 -1.74
N GLN A 19 -11.29 12.98 -2.70
CA GLN A 19 -10.66 14.29 -2.95
C GLN A 19 -10.94 15.26 -1.80
N ARG A 20 -12.14 15.16 -1.21
CA ARG A 20 -12.52 15.95 -0.03
C ARG A 20 -11.98 15.35 1.27
N LEU A 21 -12.00 14.02 1.38
CA LEU A 21 -11.73 13.31 2.63
C LEU A 21 -10.24 13.04 2.88
N LEU A 22 -9.41 13.04 1.83
CA LEU A 22 -7.98 12.74 1.92
C LEU A 22 -7.13 13.93 1.49
N GLN A 23 -6.05 14.17 2.22
CA GLN A 23 -4.97 15.07 1.82
C GLN A 23 -3.92 14.25 1.07
N ARG A 24 -3.56 14.70 -0.14
CA ARG A 24 -2.48 14.11 -0.93
C ARG A 24 -1.17 14.83 -0.62
N LEU A 25 -0.15 14.07 -0.26
CA LEU A 25 1.21 14.56 -0.03
C LEU A 25 2.20 13.74 -0.86
N PRO A 26 3.29 14.34 -1.35
CA PRO A 26 4.33 13.57 -2.03
C PRO A 26 4.96 12.56 -1.07
N LEU A 27 5.33 11.39 -1.59
CA LEU A 27 6.06 10.38 -0.81
C LEU A 27 7.36 10.98 -0.29
N THR A 28 7.49 11.01 1.03
CA THR A 28 8.66 11.54 1.71
C THR A 28 9.12 10.51 2.73
N LEU A 29 10.25 9.87 2.45
CA LEU A 29 10.98 8.99 3.34
C LEU A 29 12.25 9.73 3.76
N ARG A 30 12.06 10.77 4.57
CA ARG A 30 13.14 11.62 5.07
C ARG A 30 13.16 11.59 6.58
N TYR A 31 14.37 11.50 7.13
CA TYR A 31 14.61 11.66 8.56
C TYR A 31 14.64 13.15 8.93
N PRO A 32 14.51 13.49 10.23
CA PRO A 32 14.54 14.88 10.71
C PRO A 32 15.83 15.63 10.38
N ASP A 33 16.95 14.92 10.23
CA ASP A 33 18.24 15.45 9.77
C ASP A 33 18.27 15.80 8.27
N GLY A 34 17.18 15.52 7.56
CA GLY A 34 16.99 15.79 6.15
C GLY A 34 17.51 14.71 5.20
N HIS A 35 18.11 13.63 5.72
CA HIS A 35 18.57 12.47 4.94
C HIS A 35 17.39 11.67 4.37
N GLY A 36 17.60 11.01 3.23
CA GLY A 36 16.63 10.10 2.63
C GLY A 36 16.06 10.58 1.29
N LEU A 37 14.90 10.02 0.93
CA LEU A 37 14.29 10.15 -0.40
C LEU A 37 12.98 10.94 -0.34
N GLN A 38 12.85 11.93 -1.23
CA GLN A 38 11.60 12.62 -1.49
C GLN A 38 11.34 12.63 -2.99
N LEU A 39 10.13 12.23 -3.39
CA LEU A 39 9.74 12.23 -4.78
C LEU A 39 9.15 13.61 -5.15
N PRO A 40 9.76 14.34 -6.11
CA PRO A 40 9.17 15.58 -6.61
C PRO A 40 7.88 15.28 -7.39
N PRO A 41 6.99 16.28 -7.55
CA PRO A 41 5.79 16.11 -8.35
C PRO A 41 6.14 15.81 -9.83
N GLY A 42 5.24 15.10 -10.50
CA GLY A 42 5.34 14.79 -11.93
C GLY A 42 5.11 13.31 -12.26
N ALA A 43 5.51 12.91 -13.46
CA ALA A 43 5.45 11.52 -13.89
C ALA A 43 6.33 10.63 -13.00
N PRO A 44 5.88 9.43 -12.59
CA PRO A 44 6.53 8.72 -11.49
C PRO A 44 7.98 8.28 -11.79
N LEU A 45 8.28 7.82 -13.00
CA LEU A 45 9.65 7.43 -13.39
C LEU A 45 10.64 8.62 -13.36
N PRO A 46 10.39 9.74 -14.07
CA PRO A 46 11.23 10.93 -13.94
C PRO A 46 11.29 11.51 -12.53
N ALA A 47 10.19 11.42 -11.76
CA ALA A 47 10.17 11.83 -10.36
C ALA A 47 11.10 10.94 -9.51
N PHE A 48 11.06 9.62 -9.70
CA PHE A 48 11.96 8.70 -9.02
C PHE A 48 13.42 8.99 -9.32
N VAL A 49 13.80 9.13 -10.59
CA VAL A 49 15.19 9.44 -10.96
C VAL A 49 15.64 10.76 -10.35
N ARG A 50 14.85 11.83 -10.48
CA ARG A 50 15.17 13.12 -9.86
C ARG A 50 15.25 13.04 -8.33
N GLY A 51 14.35 12.30 -7.70
CA GLY A 51 14.35 12.09 -6.25
C GLY A 51 15.62 11.39 -5.78
N VAL A 52 16.06 10.33 -6.47
CA VAL A 52 17.31 9.62 -6.17
C VAL A 52 18.53 10.52 -6.36
N LEU A 53 18.57 11.31 -7.43
CA LEU A 53 19.67 12.26 -7.68
C LEU A 53 19.71 13.41 -6.67
N ALA A 54 18.54 13.84 -6.17
CA ALA A 54 18.41 14.90 -5.17
C ALA A 54 18.53 14.41 -3.71
N ALA A 55 18.55 13.08 -3.49
CA ALA A 55 18.58 12.48 -2.15
C ALA A 55 19.83 12.95 -1.37
N ARG A 56 19.58 13.52 -0.20
CA ARG A 56 20.63 13.96 0.74
C ARG A 56 21.04 12.78 1.60
N GLY A 57 22.33 12.71 1.92
CA GLY A 57 22.89 11.60 2.71
C GLY A 57 23.38 10.41 1.92
N TRP A 58 23.19 10.39 0.60
CA TRP A 58 23.64 9.32 -0.28
C TRP A 58 24.81 9.77 -1.15
N GLY A 59 25.84 8.94 -1.21
CA GLY A 59 26.95 9.12 -2.15
C GLY A 59 26.56 8.76 -3.58
N TRP A 60 27.43 9.08 -4.53
CA TRP A 60 27.20 8.73 -5.94
C TRP A 60 27.04 7.22 -6.16
N ALA A 61 27.82 6.41 -5.44
CA ALA A 61 27.71 4.95 -5.51
C ALA A 61 26.33 4.43 -5.04
N ASP A 62 25.77 5.02 -3.98
CA ASP A 62 24.44 4.68 -3.46
C ASP A 62 23.35 4.94 -4.50
N ARG A 63 23.40 6.11 -5.12
CA ARG A 63 22.47 6.56 -6.15
C ARG A 63 22.53 5.65 -7.37
N LEU A 64 23.73 5.38 -7.88
CA LEU A 64 23.94 4.51 -9.04
C LEU A 64 23.50 3.07 -8.75
N ALA A 65 23.80 2.55 -7.57
CA ALA A 65 23.39 1.20 -7.18
C ALA A 65 21.86 1.06 -7.12
N LEU A 66 21.16 2.05 -6.57
CA LEU A 66 19.70 2.06 -6.54
C LEU A 66 19.09 2.15 -7.95
N LEU A 67 19.60 3.05 -8.80
CA LEU A 67 19.12 3.18 -10.18
C LEU A 67 19.39 1.91 -10.99
N ALA A 68 20.57 1.29 -10.84
CA ALA A 68 20.91 0.03 -11.48
C ALA A 68 20.02 -1.13 -11.00
N ALA A 69 19.75 -1.22 -9.69
CA ALA A 69 18.84 -2.22 -9.15
C ALA A 69 17.41 -2.02 -9.66
N ALA A 70 16.89 -0.79 -9.64
CA ALA A 70 15.57 -0.45 -10.17
C ALA A 70 15.45 -0.76 -11.67
N GLY A 71 16.49 -0.45 -12.46
CA GLY A 71 16.57 -0.83 -13.87
C GLY A 71 16.58 -2.35 -14.07
N GLY A 72 17.33 -3.08 -13.25
CA GLY A 72 17.35 -4.54 -13.27
C GLY A 72 15.99 -5.17 -12.91
N TRP A 73 15.27 -4.60 -11.94
CA TRP A 73 13.91 -5.03 -11.61
C TRP A 73 12.93 -4.72 -12.74
N LEU A 74 13.03 -3.53 -13.35
CA LEU A 74 12.21 -3.14 -14.48
C LEU A 74 12.38 -4.09 -15.67
N LEU A 75 13.63 -4.40 -16.04
CA LEU A 75 13.94 -5.33 -17.14
C LEU A 75 13.41 -6.75 -16.90
N ARG A 76 13.27 -7.14 -15.62
CA ARG A 76 12.69 -8.42 -15.21
C ARG A 76 11.18 -8.34 -14.96
N GLY A 77 10.54 -7.23 -15.32
CA GLY A 77 9.10 -7.03 -15.14
C GLY A 77 8.66 -6.98 -13.67
N PHE A 78 9.53 -6.57 -12.76
CA PHE A 78 9.31 -6.60 -11.31
C PHE A 78 9.04 -8.02 -10.77
N ALA A 79 9.64 -9.04 -11.39
CA ALA A 79 9.51 -10.43 -10.96
C ALA A 79 10.73 -10.94 -10.18
N CYS A 80 10.47 -11.74 -9.16
CA CYS A 80 11.45 -12.52 -8.41
C CYS A 80 10.84 -13.88 -8.00
N PRO A 81 11.67 -14.86 -7.58
CA PRO A 81 11.18 -16.09 -6.98
C PRO A 81 10.29 -15.82 -5.74
N ALA A 82 9.29 -16.68 -5.52
CA ALA A 82 8.26 -16.48 -4.50
C ALA A 82 8.80 -16.62 -3.06
N ASP A 83 9.86 -17.40 -2.86
CA ASP A 83 10.54 -17.65 -1.58
C ASP A 83 11.48 -16.50 -1.16
N TRP A 84 11.63 -15.46 -1.98
CA TRP A 84 12.56 -14.38 -1.68
C TRP A 84 11.98 -13.39 -0.70
N THR A 85 12.80 -13.03 0.28
CA THR A 85 12.56 -11.90 1.18
C THR A 85 13.11 -10.62 0.58
N VAL A 86 12.62 -9.46 1.02
CA VAL A 86 13.16 -8.17 0.58
C VAL A 86 14.64 -8.04 0.94
N ALA A 87 15.07 -8.59 2.08
CA ALA A 87 16.49 -8.61 2.46
C ALA A 87 17.36 -9.36 1.44
N ARG A 88 16.87 -10.50 0.94
CA ARG A 88 17.55 -11.27 -0.11
C ARG A 88 17.58 -10.52 -1.44
N LEU A 89 16.45 -9.94 -1.84
CA LEU A 89 16.32 -9.14 -3.07
C LEU A 89 17.31 -7.95 -3.07
N CYS A 90 17.38 -7.24 -1.94
CA CYS A 90 18.12 -5.99 -1.78
C CYS A 90 19.54 -6.20 -1.23
N ARG A 91 20.06 -7.43 -1.13
CA ARG A 91 21.36 -7.72 -0.48
C ARG A 91 22.56 -6.97 -1.07
N ARG A 92 22.49 -6.61 -2.35
CA ARG A 92 23.56 -5.89 -3.07
C ARG A 92 23.40 -4.37 -3.01
N LEU A 93 22.29 -3.88 -2.46
CA LEU A 93 22.09 -2.46 -2.26
C LEU A 93 22.98 -1.96 -1.11
N PRO A 94 23.56 -0.77 -1.24
CA PRO A 94 24.32 -0.15 -0.17
C PRO A 94 23.51 0.00 1.13
N ALA A 95 24.20 -0.01 2.26
CA ALA A 95 23.57 0.03 3.58
C ALA A 95 22.71 1.29 3.77
N ALA A 96 23.16 2.45 3.28
CA ALA A 96 22.38 3.69 3.35
C ALA A 96 21.04 3.59 2.61
N VAL A 97 21.02 3.01 1.40
CA VAL A 97 19.78 2.81 0.63
C VAL A 97 18.85 1.82 1.34
N ARG A 98 19.39 0.74 1.90
CA ARG A 98 18.57 -0.23 2.65
C ARG A 98 17.91 0.42 3.86
N ARG A 99 18.69 1.13 4.67
CA ARG A 99 18.23 1.83 5.88
C ARG A 99 17.25 2.96 5.56
N ASP A 100 17.55 3.80 4.59
CA ASP A 100 16.82 5.06 4.37
C ASP A 100 15.61 4.91 3.46
N LEU A 101 15.55 3.85 2.64
CA LEU A 101 14.48 3.62 1.68
C LEU A 101 13.81 2.26 1.87
N VAL A 102 14.56 1.17 1.83
CA VAL A 102 13.98 -0.18 1.73
C VAL A 102 13.28 -0.58 3.03
N GLU A 103 13.95 -0.41 4.18
CA GLU A 103 13.41 -0.78 5.49
C GLU A 103 12.15 0.03 5.86
N PRO A 104 12.15 1.38 5.78
CA PRO A 104 10.95 2.18 6.02
C PRO A 104 9.80 1.81 5.08
N LEU A 105 10.10 1.53 3.80
CA LEU A 105 9.09 1.14 2.83
C LEU A 105 8.50 -0.24 3.12
N CYS A 106 9.30 -1.20 3.62
CA CYS A 106 8.79 -2.50 4.03
C CYS A 106 7.79 -2.37 5.18
N VAL A 107 8.14 -1.61 6.21
CA VAL A 107 7.24 -1.37 7.34
C VAL A 107 5.99 -0.61 6.89
N ALA A 108 6.15 0.47 6.13
CA ALA A 108 5.05 1.33 5.73
C ALA A 108 4.08 0.68 4.72
N ALA A 109 4.58 -0.15 3.79
CA ALA A 109 3.77 -0.71 2.72
C ALA A 109 3.41 -2.19 2.91
N LEU A 110 4.23 -2.96 3.64
CA LEU A 110 4.02 -4.39 3.85
C LEU A 110 3.76 -4.74 5.32
N ASN A 111 3.81 -3.77 6.25
CA ASN A 111 3.67 -3.98 7.70
C ASN A 111 4.62 -5.06 8.27
N THR A 112 5.70 -5.38 7.55
CA THR A 112 6.60 -6.50 7.83
C THR A 112 8.05 -6.05 7.69
N PRO A 113 8.97 -6.42 8.60
CA PRO A 113 10.38 -6.08 8.46
C PRO A 113 11.01 -6.73 7.22
N MET A 114 12.06 -6.10 6.68
CA MET A 114 12.71 -6.50 5.43
C MET A 114 13.17 -7.98 5.39
N ALA A 115 13.53 -8.54 6.55
CA ALA A 115 13.98 -9.92 6.68
C ALA A 115 12.88 -10.96 6.39
N GLU A 116 11.61 -10.61 6.62
CA GLU A 116 10.45 -11.50 6.50
C GLU A 116 9.51 -11.07 5.36
N ALA A 117 9.55 -9.80 4.97
CA ALA A 117 8.70 -9.24 3.92
C ALA A 117 8.93 -9.95 2.57
N SER A 118 7.84 -10.27 1.86
CA SER A 118 7.90 -10.87 0.52
C SER A 118 8.48 -9.91 -0.51
N ALA A 119 9.52 -10.36 -1.22
CA ALA A 119 10.13 -9.62 -2.32
C ALA A 119 9.15 -9.41 -3.48
N ALA A 120 8.28 -10.38 -3.77
CA ALA A 120 7.31 -10.29 -4.85
C ALA A 120 6.26 -9.19 -4.58
N VAL A 121 5.77 -9.12 -3.34
CA VAL A 121 4.85 -8.05 -2.91
C VAL A 121 5.55 -6.70 -2.94
N PHE A 122 6.81 -6.62 -2.47
CA PHE A 122 7.59 -5.38 -2.50
C PHE A 122 7.82 -4.87 -3.93
N LEU A 123 8.18 -5.74 -4.87
CA LEU A 123 8.35 -5.38 -6.28
C LEU A 123 7.01 -4.95 -6.92
N THR A 124 5.90 -5.55 -6.52
CA THR A 124 4.56 -5.11 -6.94
C THR A 124 4.26 -3.69 -6.44
N VAL A 125 4.56 -3.39 -5.18
CA VAL A 125 4.42 -2.04 -4.61
C VAL A 125 5.28 -1.03 -5.37
N LEU A 126 6.54 -1.37 -5.68
CA LEU A 126 7.43 -0.50 -6.47
C LEU A 126 6.92 -0.29 -7.90
N ARG A 127 6.46 -1.34 -8.56
CA ARG A 127 5.85 -1.24 -9.90
C ARG A 127 4.66 -0.30 -9.87
N ASP A 128 3.74 -0.48 -8.93
CA ASP A 128 2.54 0.33 -8.87
C ASP A 128 2.86 1.79 -8.48
N ALA A 129 3.89 2.01 -7.67
CA ALA A 129 4.41 3.35 -7.39
C ALA A 129 4.97 4.02 -8.64
N LEU A 130 5.66 3.29 -9.52
CA LEU A 130 6.36 3.85 -10.68
C LEU A 130 5.50 3.89 -11.96
N PHE A 131 4.43 3.12 -12.05
CA PHE A 131 3.69 2.93 -13.30
C PHE A 131 2.18 3.19 -13.23
N SER A 132 1.59 3.42 -12.04
CA SER A 132 0.13 3.63 -11.91
C SER A 132 -0.36 5.07 -12.12
N GLY A 133 0.40 5.90 -12.84
CA GLY A 133 0.04 7.29 -13.17
C GLY A 133 0.51 8.32 -12.13
N SER A 134 0.25 9.61 -12.40
CA SER A 134 0.65 10.71 -11.50
C SER A 134 0.02 10.56 -10.11
N GLY A 135 0.81 10.81 -9.06
CA GLY A 135 0.36 10.72 -7.67
C GLY A 135 0.11 9.30 -7.18
N SER A 136 0.58 8.28 -7.90
CA SER A 136 0.61 6.87 -7.45
C SER A 136 1.48 6.71 -6.20
N ALA A 137 2.60 7.42 -6.12
CA ALA A 137 3.48 7.36 -4.97
C ALA A 137 2.94 8.13 -3.76
N ASP A 138 1.98 9.03 -3.94
CA ASP A 138 1.51 9.94 -2.89
C ASP A 138 1.10 9.20 -1.60
N LEU A 139 1.38 9.87 -0.48
CA LEU A 139 0.82 9.59 0.81
C LEU A 139 -0.59 10.21 0.89
N LEU A 140 -1.55 9.43 1.35
CA LEU A 140 -2.93 9.86 1.57
C LEU A 140 -3.19 9.93 3.06
N LEU A 141 -3.45 11.13 3.57
CA LEU A 141 -3.78 11.34 4.99
C LEU A 141 -5.27 11.65 5.17
N PRO A 142 -5.95 11.02 6.13
CA PRO A 142 -7.33 11.37 6.47
C PRO A 142 -7.43 12.82 6.94
N ARG A 143 -8.35 13.59 6.34
CA ARG A 143 -8.77 14.92 6.84
C ARG A 143 -9.94 14.83 7.82
N GLN A 144 -10.49 13.64 7.98
CA GLN A 144 -11.68 13.32 8.76
C GLN A 144 -11.43 12.02 9.54
N PRO A 145 -12.24 11.70 10.58
CA PRO A 145 -12.15 10.42 11.26
C PRO A 145 -12.20 9.25 10.27
N LEU A 146 -11.43 8.18 10.53
CA LEU A 146 -11.31 7.04 9.62
C LEU A 146 -12.67 6.40 9.28
N ALA A 147 -13.62 6.44 10.21
CA ALA A 147 -15.00 5.98 9.99
C ALA A 147 -15.69 6.69 8.81
N ALA A 148 -15.37 7.96 8.55
CA ALA A 148 -15.94 8.73 7.44
C ALA A 148 -15.34 8.35 6.08
N LEU A 149 -14.20 7.65 6.03
CA LEU A 149 -13.57 7.26 4.77
C LEU A 149 -14.29 6.11 4.09
N LEU A 150 -14.72 5.11 4.87
CA LEU A 150 -15.30 3.89 4.33
C LEU A 150 -16.37 3.27 5.25
N PRO A 151 -16.14 3.05 6.57
CA PRO A 151 -17.10 2.33 7.39
C PRO A 151 -18.51 2.95 7.42
N SER A 152 -18.64 4.23 7.77
CA SER A 152 -19.96 4.88 7.87
C SER A 152 -20.65 4.99 6.50
N PRO A 153 -19.98 5.42 5.42
CA PRO A 153 -20.56 5.42 4.08
C PRO A 153 -20.99 4.02 3.60
N ALA A 154 -20.18 2.99 3.85
CA ALA A 154 -20.49 1.62 3.46
C ALA A 154 -21.70 1.07 4.22
N LEU A 155 -21.81 1.32 5.53
CA LEU A 155 -22.99 0.96 6.32
C LEU A 155 -24.25 1.62 5.76
N ALA A 156 -24.21 2.92 5.48
CA ALA A 156 -25.33 3.65 4.91
C ALA A 156 -25.72 3.09 3.52
N TRP A 157 -24.72 2.83 2.67
CA TRP A 157 -24.92 2.24 1.35
C TRP A 157 -25.57 0.85 1.45
N LEU A 158 -25.09 -0.01 2.37
CA LEU A 158 -25.65 -1.35 2.58
C LEU A 158 -27.13 -1.29 3.01
N VAL A 159 -27.47 -0.42 3.97
CA VAL A 159 -28.88 -0.24 4.41
C VAL A 159 -29.76 0.23 3.25
N GLN A 160 -29.27 1.17 2.43
CA GLN A 160 -30.01 1.64 1.24
C GLN A 160 -30.25 0.52 0.21
N HIS A 161 -29.41 -0.50 0.18
CA HIS A 161 -29.56 -1.68 -0.68
C HIS A 161 -30.27 -2.86 0.03
N GLY A 162 -30.91 -2.60 1.17
CA GLY A 162 -31.74 -3.59 1.88
C GLY A 162 -30.97 -4.57 2.76
N ALA A 163 -29.67 -4.34 2.99
CA ALA A 163 -28.91 -5.17 3.92
C ALA A 163 -29.39 -4.94 5.36
N GLN A 164 -29.49 -6.03 6.12
CA GLN A 164 -29.75 -5.98 7.55
C GLN A 164 -28.43 -5.90 8.31
N ILE A 165 -28.30 -4.90 9.18
CA ILE A 165 -27.07 -4.63 9.92
C ILE A 165 -27.36 -4.74 11.41
N GLN A 166 -26.63 -5.62 12.08
CA GLN A 166 -26.66 -5.76 13.54
C GLN A 166 -25.31 -5.37 14.12
N LEU A 167 -25.25 -4.18 14.71
CA LEU A 167 -24.08 -3.69 15.44
C LEU A 167 -24.12 -4.17 16.89
N ALA A 168 -22.95 -4.26 17.53
CA ALA A 168 -22.81 -4.77 18.90
C ALA A 168 -23.39 -6.19 19.12
N HIS A 169 -23.62 -6.95 18.04
CA HIS A 169 -24.04 -8.34 18.08
C HIS A 169 -22.83 -9.25 17.93
N ARG A 170 -22.62 -10.15 18.90
CA ARG A 170 -21.56 -11.15 18.82
C ARG A 170 -22.13 -12.41 18.17
N ALA A 171 -21.57 -12.79 17.03
CA ALA A 171 -21.81 -14.11 16.44
C ALA A 171 -21.28 -15.21 17.39
N GLY A 172 -22.16 -15.97 18.01
CA GLY A 172 -21.84 -16.94 19.05
C GLY A 172 -21.73 -18.38 18.55
N GLN A 173 -22.52 -18.73 17.54
CA GLN A 173 -22.58 -20.05 16.93
C GLN A 173 -22.54 -19.94 15.41
N LEU A 174 -21.66 -20.74 14.81
CA LEU A 174 -21.56 -20.94 13.37
C LEU A 174 -21.60 -22.44 13.09
N SER A 175 -22.59 -22.89 12.34
CA SER A 175 -22.73 -24.30 11.94
C SER A 175 -22.98 -24.41 10.45
N ARG A 176 -22.48 -25.49 9.85
CA ARG A 176 -22.73 -25.82 8.44
C ARG A 176 -24.01 -26.66 8.35
N THR A 177 -24.86 -26.35 7.37
CA THR A 177 -26.09 -27.11 7.07
C THR A 177 -25.95 -27.80 5.70
N PRO A 178 -26.86 -28.72 5.33
CA PRO A 178 -26.81 -29.35 4.01
C PRO A 178 -26.90 -28.37 2.83
N SER A 179 -27.53 -27.21 3.02
CA SER A 179 -27.79 -26.21 1.99
C SER A 179 -27.02 -24.90 2.17
N GLY A 180 -26.16 -24.77 3.18
CA GLY A 180 -25.43 -23.53 3.45
C GLY A 180 -24.87 -23.48 4.86
N TRP A 181 -25.15 -22.38 5.55
CA TRP A 181 -24.66 -22.06 6.88
C TRP A 181 -25.77 -21.57 7.78
N GLN A 182 -25.55 -21.69 9.08
CA GLN A 182 -26.39 -21.09 10.10
C GLN A 182 -25.52 -20.29 11.07
N VAL A 183 -25.89 -19.04 11.32
CA VAL A 183 -25.22 -18.12 12.26
C VAL A 183 -26.22 -17.68 13.31
N ASP A 184 -26.03 -18.08 14.57
CA ASP A 184 -26.97 -17.79 15.67
C ASP A 184 -28.45 -18.08 15.33
N GLY A 185 -28.70 -19.16 14.58
CA GLY A 185 -30.04 -19.53 14.12
C GLY A 185 -30.42 -19.01 12.73
N TRP A 186 -29.71 -18.04 12.16
CA TRP A 186 -29.98 -17.44 10.86
C TRP A 186 -29.41 -18.27 9.73
N ALA A 187 -30.25 -18.74 8.80
CA ALA A 187 -29.81 -19.47 7.63
C ALA A 187 -29.28 -18.53 6.54
N VAL A 188 -28.08 -18.81 6.02
CA VAL A 188 -27.42 -18.05 4.96
C VAL A 188 -26.68 -18.97 3.99
N ASP A 189 -26.50 -18.55 2.74
CA ASP A 189 -25.83 -19.36 1.72
C ASP A 189 -24.30 -19.36 1.88
N ALA A 190 -23.74 -18.26 2.41
CA ALA A 190 -22.31 -18.07 2.58
C ALA A 190 -22.00 -17.20 3.81
N VAL A 191 -20.79 -17.38 4.34
CA VAL A 191 -20.25 -16.60 5.47
C VAL A 191 -18.88 -16.06 5.08
N LEU A 192 -18.66 -14.77 5.33
CA LEU A 192 -17.38 -14.07 5.19
C LEU A 192 -16.92 -13.67 6.60
N LEU A 193 -15.72 -14.14 7.00
CA LEU A 193 -15.10 -13.87 8.30
C LEU A 193 -13.77 -13.12 8.12
#